data_AF-A0AAJ6NAW4-F1
#
_entry.id   AF-A0AAJ6NAW4-F1
#
_cell.length_a   1.000
_cell.length_b   1.000
_cell.length_c   1.000
_cell.angle_alpha   90.00
_cell.angle_beta   90.00
_cell.angle_gamma   90.00
#
_symmetry.space_group_name_H-M   'P 1'
#
loop_
_entity.id
_entity.type
_entity.pdbx_description
1 polymer ?
#
loop_
_entity_poly.entity_id
_entity_poly.type
_entity_poly.pdbx_seq_one_letter_code
_entity_poly.pdbx_strand_id
1 'polypeptide(L)'
;MGNHSILKAITLIETLITLCILVISLYFLSPVIFKLQDNHKLNTEIALVKSFIYQVQTKARYHKKRYSLLLSQDVAKQKWCIIAIKKKTRRRVKCNCLNLSSCAKFDEYLLYKNNIDGSQLNTSLYYPKTFINIDGIAGTLESKCVNISVNQYSEILKFNQYGVVDVIPKNKISRCRYR
;
A
#
# COMPACT_ATOMS: atom_id res chain seq x y z
N MET A 1 -7.04 -40.88 -57.48
CA MET A 1 -7.12 -39.50 -56.96
C MET A 1 -7.95 -39.52 -55.68
N GLY A 2 -7.32 -39.66 -54.50
CA GLY A 2 -8.05 -39.80 -53.22
C GLY A 2 -7.37 -39.21 -51.99
N ASN A 3 -6.11 -38.79 -52.08
CA ASN A 3 -5.34 -38.36 -50.89
C ASN A 3 -5.48 -36.88 -50.52
N HIS A 4 -5.96 -36.02 -51.43
CA HIS A 4 -5.97 -34.57 -51.20
C HIS A 4 -7.02 -34.08 -50.18
N SER A 5 -8.16 -34.77 -50.07
CA SER A 5 -9.23 -34.44 -49.13
C SER A 5 -8.89 -34.87 -47.70
N ILE A 6 -8.25 -36.02 -47.55
CA ILE A 6 -7.85 -36.59 -46.25
C ILE A 6 -6.74 -35.75 -45.60
N LEU A 7 -5.73 -35.33 -46.37
CA LEU A 7 -4.66 -34.43 -45.88
C LEU A 7 -5.19 -33.06 -45.42
N LYS A 8 -6.20 -32.52 -46.11
CA LYS A 8 -6.87 -31.26 -45.70
C LYS A 8 -7.69 -31.42 -44.42
N ALA A 9 -8.36 -32.55 -44.24
CA ALA A 9 -9.11 -32.83 -43.01
C ALA A 9 -8.17 -33.02 -41.80
N ILE A 10 -7.04 -33.71 -41.99
CA ILE A 10 -6.02 -33.92 -40.94
C ILE A 10 -5.42 -32.57 -40.49
N THR A 11 -5.05 -31.71 -41.44
CA THR A 11 -4.50 -30.37 -41.12
C THR A 11 -5.54 -29.44 -40.46
N LEU A 12 -6.82 -29.58 -40.80
CA LEU A 12 -7.90 -28.84 -40.13
C LEU A 12 -8.11 -29.30 -38.68
N ILE A 13 -8.09 -30.62 -38.44
CA ILE A 13 -8.22 -31.17 -37.09
C ILE A 13 -7.01 -30.77 -36.23
N GLU A 14 -5.80 -30.82 -36.79
CA GLU A 14 -4.57 -30.43 -36.10
C GLU A 14 -4.56 -28.94 -35.72
N THR A 15 -5.03 -28.06 -36.61
CA THR A 15 -5.18 -26.63 -36.31
C THR A 15 -6.24 -26.36 -35.24
N LEU A 16 -7.34 -27.11 -35.22
CA LEU A 16 -8.36 -27.03 -34.16
C LEU A 16 -7.82 -27.51 -32.81
N ILE A 17 -7.09 -28.62 -32.79
CA ILE A 17 -6.48 -29.17 -31.58
C ILE A 17 -5.45 -28.19 -31.00
N THR A 18 -4.58 -27.64 -31.84
CA THR A 18 -3.57 -26.66 -31.41
C THR A 18 -4.22 -25.37 -30.89
N LEU A 19 -5.28 -24.89 -31.53
CA LEU A 19 -6.05 -23.74 -31.04
C LEU A 19 -6.70 -24.02 -29.69
N CYS A 20 -7.32 -25.20 -29.52
CA CYS A 20 -7.90 -25.62 -28.23
C CYS A 20 -6.84 -25.68 -27.13
N ILE A 21 -5.69 -26.29 -27.39
CA ILE A 21 -4.58 -26.36 -26.44
C ILE A 21 -4.09 -24.95 -26.06
N LEU A 22 -3.99 -24.05 -27.04
CA LEU A 22 -3.57 -22.67 -26.82
C LEU A 22 -4.56 -21.90 -25.95
N VAL A 23 -5.87 -22.01 -26.21
CA VAL A 23 -6.91 -21.35 -25.42
C VAL A 23 -6.92 -21.87 -23.97
N ILE A 24 -6.83 -23.20 -23.79
CA ILE A 24 -6.75 -23.81 -22.47
C ILE A 24 -5.51 -23.30 -21.73
N SER A 25 -4.35 -23.27 -22.40
CA SER A 25 -3.09 -22.79 -21.82
C SER A 25 -3.18 -21.32 -21.37
N LEU A 26 -3.74 -20.45 -22.21
CA LEU A 26 -3.96 -19.03 -21.87
C LEU A 26 -4.91 -18.85 -20.68
N TYR A 27 -5.96 -19.67 -20.59
CA TYR A 27 -6.90 -19.65 -19.47
C TYR A 27 -6.21 -19.95 -18.13
N PHE A 28 -5.25 -20.88 -18.10
CA PHE A 28 -4.50 -21.21 -16.88
C PHE A 28 -3.42 -20.19 -16.52
N LEU A 29 -2.78 -19.55 -17.51
CA LEU A 29 -1.71 -18.57 -17.26
C LEU A 29 -2.24 -17.24 -16.71
N SER A 30 -3.43 -16.83 -17.18
CA SER A 30 -4.11 -15.58 -16.79
C SER A 30 -4.21 -15.36 -15.26
N PRO A 31 -4.81 -16.25 -14.44
CA PRO A 31 -4.97 -16.03 -13.01
C PRO A 31 -3.64 -15.97 -12.25
N VAL A 32 -2.59 -16.66 -12.71
CA VAL A 32 -1.27 -16.62 -12.07
C VAL A 32 -0.62 -15.25 -12.26
N ILE A 33 -0.72 -14.69 -13.46
CA ILE A 33 -0.18 -13.35 -13.78
C ILE A 33 -0.87 -12.28 -12.93
N PHE A 34 -2.20 -12.32 -12.82
CA PHE A 34 -2.94 -11.37 -11.99
C PHE A 34 -2.55 -11.45 -10.51
N LYS A 35 -2.39 -12.66 -9.96
CA LYS A 35 -1.94 -12.86 -8.57
C LYS A 35 -0.54 -12.31 -8.31
N LEU A 36 0.39 -12.52 -9.24
CA LEU A 36 1.76 -11.99 -9.13
C LEU A 36 1.77 -10.47 -9.22
N GLN A 37 1.00 -9.91 -10.15
CA GLN A 37 0.88 -8.47 -10.33
C GLN A 37 0.33 -7.78 -9.08
N ASP A 38 -0.71 -8.34 -8.44
CA ASP A 38 -1.30 -7.77 -7.24
C ASP A 38 -0.38 -7.85 -6.01
N ASN A 39 0.35 -8.95 -5.84
CA ASN A 39 1.39 -9.04 -4.81
C ASN A 39 2.51 -8.04 -5.04
N HIS A 40 2.96 -7.87 -6.28
CA HIS A 40 3.98 -6.89 -6.63
C HIS A 40 3.50 -5.46 -6.35
N LYS A 41 2.24 -5.14 -6.72
CA LYS A 41 1.60 -3.86 -6.39
C LYS A 41 1.57 -3.63 -4.88
N LEU A 42 1.16 -4.62 -4.09
CA LEU A 42 1.15 -4.51 -2.63
C LEU A 42 2.55 -4.25 -2.07
N ASN A 43 3.55 -5.02 -2.48
CA ASN A 43 4.94 -4.83 -2.03
C ASN A 43 5.49 -3.46 -2.42
N THR A 44 5.12 -2.96 -3.61
CA THR A 44 5.48 -1.63 -4.07
C THR A 44 4.85 -0.56 -3.18
N GLU A 45 3.55 -0.65 -2.88
CA GLU A 45 2.85 0.29 -1.98
C GLU A 45 3.51 0.32 -0.59
N ILE A 46 3.84 -0.86 -0.05
CA ILE A 46 4.51 -1.00 1.24
C ILE A 46 5.89 -0.34 1.21
N ALA A 47 6.67 -0.57 0.17
CA ALA A 47 7.99 0.03 0.01
C ALA A 47 7.91 1.56 -0.08
N LEU A 48 6.93 2.09 -0.82
CA LEU A 48 6.69 3.53 -0.93
C LEU A 48 6.29 4.15 0.42
N VAL A 49 5.39 3.51 1.16
CA VAL A 49 5.03 3.95 2.52
C VAL A 49 6.23 3.93 3.45
N LYS A 50 7.02 2.84 3.45
CA LYS A 50 8.24 2.77 4.26
C LYS A 50 9.21 3.88 3.92
N SER A 51 9.46 4.10 2.62
CA SER A 51 10.31 5.19 2.13
C SER A 51 9.83 6.56 2.60
N PHE A 52 8.52 6.84 2.49
CA PHE A 52 7.93 8.07 2.99
C PHE A 52 8.14 8.24 4.49
N ILE A 53 7.91 7.19 5.29
CA ILE A 53 8.12 7.26 6.74
C ILE A 53 9.60 7.49 7.07
N TYR A 54 10.52 6.83 6.38
CA TYR A 54 11.96 7.07 6.55
C TYR A 54 12.34 8.50 6.17
N GLN A 55 11.78 9.05 5.10
CA GLN A 55 11.99 10.45 4.72
C GLN A 55 11.55 11.41 5.84
N VAL A 56 10.35 11.18 6.42
CA VAL A 56 9.83 11.98 7.53
C VAL A 56 10.74 11.85 8.75
N GLN A 57 11.17 10.64 9.11
CA GLN A 57 12.06 10.40 10.24
C GLN A 57 13.42 11.09 10.06
N THR A 58 14.03 10.97 8.89
CA THR A 58 15.31 11.62 8.56
C THR A 58 15.18 13.12 8.65
N LYS A 59 14.12 13.71 8.07
CA LYS A 59 13.87 15.15 8.14
C LYS A 59 13.59 15.62 9.58
N ALA A 60 12.85 14.84 10.36
CA ALA A 60 12.59 15.13 11.77
C ALA A 60 13.90 15.16 12.58
N ARG A 61 14.75 14.15 12.40
CA ARG A 61 16.07 14.03 13.06
C ARG A 61 17.00 15.17 12.66
N TYR A 62 17.14 15.43 11.37
CA TYR A 62 18.02 16.47 10.85
C TYR A 62 17.66 17.86 11.41
N HIS A 63 16.38 18.22 11.44
CA HIS A 63 15.95 19.51 11.97
C HIS A 63 15.69 19.53 13.50
N LYS A 64 15.83 18.39 14.18
CA LYS A 64 15.48 18.21 15.61
C LYS A 64 14.05 18.70 15.91
N LYS A 65 13.09 18.33 15.05
CA LYS A 65 11.67 18.73 15.16
C LYS A 65 10.75 17.53 15.35
N ARG A 66 9.60 17.77 15.96
CA ARG A 66 8.53 16.76 16.12
C ARG A 66 7.56 16.84 14.96
N TYR A 67 7.13 15.69 14.47
CA TYR A 67 6.11 15.58 13.43
C TYR A 67 4.93 14.75 13.94
N SER A 68 3.73 15.09 13.50
CA SER A 68 2.52 14.27 13.68
C SER A 68 2.12 13.69 12.33
N LEU A 69 2.00 12.37 12.27
CA LEU A 69 1.45 11.66 11.13
C LEU A 69 -0.07 11.53 11.28
N LEU A 70 -0.79 11.90 10.23
CA LEU A 70 -2.22 11.70 10.10
C LEU A 70 -2.52 10.89 8.85
N LEU A 71 -3.55 10.06 8.96
CA LEU A 71 -4.04 9.20 7.89
C LEU A 71 -5.45 9.64 7.51
N SER A 72 -5.77 9.66 6.23
CA SER A 72 -7.14 9.89 5.77
C SER A 72 -7.43 8.95 4.61
N GLN A 73 -8.67 8.46 4.55
CA GLN A 73 -9.11 7.50 3.54
C GLN A 73 -10.52 7.84 3.09
N ASP A 74 -10.74 7.70 1.79
CA ASP A 74 -12.03 7.69 1.11
C ASP A 74 -12.21 6.28 0.52
N VAL A 75 -13.04 5.48 1.18
CA VAL A 75 -13.29 4.09 0.80
C VAL A 75 -13.99 4.01 -0.55
N ALA A 76 -14.90 4.93 -0.84
CA ALA A 76 -15.68 4.94 -2.09
C ALA A 76 -14.77 5.20 -3.31
N LYS A 77 -13.79 6.11 -3.15
CA LYS A 77 -12.83 6.44 -4.23
C LYS A 77 -11.57 5.59 -4.22
N GLN A 78 -11.42 4.67 -3.26
CA GLN A 78 -10.20 3.89 -3.03
C GLN A 78 -8.95 4.78 -2.94
N LYS A 79 -9.10 5.96 -2.31
CA LYS A 79 -8.00 6.91 -2.12
C LYS A 79 -7.68 7.05 -0.65
N TRP A 80 -6.41 7.08 -0.33
CA TRP A 80 -5.92 7.33 1.02
C TRP A 80 -4.59 8.08 0.95
N CYS A 81 -4.25 8.70 2.07
CA CYS A 81 -3.05 9.51 2.16
C CYS A 81 -2.48 9.50 3.57
N ILE A 82 -1.18 9.82 3.64
CA ILE A 82 -0.45 10.05 4.88
C ILE A 82 0.11 11.47 4.81
N ILE A 83 -0.15 12.27 5.83
CA ILE A 83 0.47 13.59 5.95
C ILE A 83 1.27 13.67 7.24
N ALA A 84 2.53 14.12 7.13
CA ALA A 84 3.37 14.42 8.27
C ALA A 84 3.44 15.93 8.45
N ILE A 85 3.00 16.42 9.60
CA ILE A 85 2.95 17.85 9.91
C ILE A 85 3.94 18.18 11.01
N LYS A 86 4.77 19.20 10.77
CA LYS A 86 5.69 19.74 11.77
C LYS A 86 4.91 20.36 12.92
N LYS A 87 5.14 19.87 14.13
CA LYS A 87 4.49 20.40 15.34
C LYS A 87 5.21 21.66 15.80
N LYS A 88 4.50 22.79 15.81
CA LYS A 88 4.96 24.03 16.46
C LYS A 88 4.66 24.02 17.98
N THR A 89 3.56 23.40 18.39
CA THR A 89 3.10 23.36 19.79
C THR A 89 2.69 21.94 20.19
N ARG A 90 2.39 21.74 21.49
CA ARG A 90 1.88 20.46 22.02
C ARG A 90 0.43 20.16 21.63
N ARG A 91 -0.29 21.11 21.00
CA ARG A 91 -1.70 20.93 20.62
C ARG A 91 -1.86 19.84 19.56
N ARG A 92 -3.06 19.24 19.52
CA ARG A 92 -3.42 18.22 18.51
C ARG A 92 -3.44 18.86 17.13
N VAL A 93 -2.79 18.20 16.18
CA VAL A 93 -2.83 18.57 14.76
C VAL A 93 -4.15 18.05 14.18
N LYS A 94 -4.91 18.92 13.52
CA LYS A 94 -6.08 18.54 12.73
C LYS A 94 -5.84 19.00 11.30
N CYS A 95 -5.66 18.05 10.40
CA CYS A 95 -5.54 18.24 8.96
C CYS A 95 -5.95 16.94 8.26
N ASN A 96 -6.87 17.05 7.32
CA ASN A 96 -7.30 15.96 6.45
C ASN A 96 -6.47 16.00 5.17
N CYS A 97 -5.65 14.98 4.91
CA CYS A 97 -4.78 14.98 3.73
C CYS A 97 -5.52 14.77 2.40
N LEU A 98 -6.81 14.37 2.44
CA LEU A 98 -7.69 14.35 1.28
C LEU A 98 -8.26 15.74 0.98
N ASN A 99 -8.24 16.66 1.96
CA ASN A 99 -8.67 18.04 1.80
C ASN A 99 -7.63 19.01 2.37
N LEU A 100 -6.67 19.40 1.54
CA LEU A 100 -5.52 20.23 1.92
C LEU A 100 -5.88 21.62 2.43
N SER A 101 -7.07 22.14 2.13
CA SER A 101 -7.55 23.41 2.70
C SER A 101 -7.57 23.37 4.23
N SER A 102 -7.90 22.22 4.82
CA SER A 102 -7.89 22.02 6.28
C SER A 102 -6.48 22.07 6.91
N CYS A 103 -5.45 22.08 6.07
CA CYS A 103 -4.05 22.02 6.43
C CYS A 103 -3.31 23.35 6.19
N ALA A 104 -3.97 24.36 5.61
CA ALA A 104 -3.35 25.62 5.19
C ALA A 104 -2.63 26.39 6.32
N LYS A 105 -3.03 26.16 7.58
CA LYS A 105 -2.40 26.75 8.78
C LYS A 105 -1.02 26.18 9.13
N PHE A 106 -0.55 25.16 8.41
CA PHE A 106 0.73 24.51 8.66
C PHE A 106 1.71 24.86 7.55
N ASP A 107 2.78 25.57 7.92
CA ASP A 107 3.79 26.07 6.99
C ASP A 107 4.59 24.95 6.30
N GLU A 108 4.65 23.77 6.91
CA GLU A 108 5.48 22.68 6.43
C GLU A 108 4.83 21.32 6.70
N TYR A 109 4.62 20.56 5.63
CA TYR A 109 4.15 19.18 5.68
C TYR A 109 4.79 18.33 4.58
N LEU A 110 4.82 17.02 4.81
CA LEU A 110 5.15 16.01 3.81
C LEU A 110 3.89 15.21 3.53
N LEU A 111 3.60 14.93 2.26
CA LEU A 111 2.38 14.27 1.84
C LEU A 111 2.69 13.05 0.99
N TYR A 112 2.11 11.92 1.37
CA TYR A 112 2.00 10.73 0.56
C TYR A 112 0.54 10.52 0.16
N LYS A 113 0.30 10.17 -1.10
CA LYS A 113 -1.00 9.73 -1.60
C LYS A 113 -0.81 8.37 -2.26
N ASN A 114 -1.76 7.47 -2.07
CA ASN A 114 -1.73 6.19 -2.75
C ASN A 114 -1.82 6.40 -4.27
N ASN A 115 -0.97 5.68 -5.00
CA ASN A 115 -0.96 5.71 -6.47
C ASN A 115 -1.39 4.37 -7.08
N ILE A 116 -1.52 3.33 -6.26
CA ILE A 116 -1.90 2.00 -6.70
C ILE A 116 -3.41 1.81 -6.55
N ASP A 117 -4.06 1.45 -7.66
CA ASP A 117 -5.48 1.15 -7.70
C ASP A 117 -5.80 -0.13 -6.90
N GLY A 118 -6.98 -0.15 -6.27
CA GLY A 118 -7.35 -1.22 -5.34
C GLY A 118 -6.60 -1.19 -4.01
N SER A 119 -5.69 -0.22 -3.79
CA SER A 119 -4.99 -0.05 -2.53
C SER A 119 -5.89 0.55 -1.45
N GLN A 120 -5.88 -0.07 -0.28
CA GLN A 120 -6.57 0.39 0.91
C GLN A 120 -5.62 0.38 2.10
N LEU A 121 -5.82 1.35 2.98
CA LEU A 121 -5.11 1.46 4.24
C LEU A 121 -6.13 1.26 5.36
N ASN A 122 -5.88 0.32 6.26
CA ASN A 122 -6.79 -0.09 7.33
C ASN A 122 -6.15 0.11 8.72
N THR A 123 -6.74 0.98 9.56
CA THR A 123 -6.28 1.27 10.92
C THR A 123 -7.42 1.74 11.83
N SER A 124 -7.27 1.66 13.15
CA SER A 124 -8.24 2.24 14.11
C SER A 124 -8.06 3.75 14.33
N LEU A 125 -7.03 4.36 13.71
CA LEU A 125 -6.59 5.72 13.97
C LEU A 125 -6.52 6.56 12.68
N TYR A 126 -7.67 6.81 12.08
CA TYR A 126 -7.79 7.83 11.03
C TYR A 126 -7.95 9.23 11.60
N TYR A 127 -7.71 10.23 10.74
CA TYR A 127 -8.15 11.60 10.93
C TYR A 127 -9.61 11.61 11.45
N PRO A 128 -9.92 12.40 12.51
CA PRO A 128 -9.12 13.49 13.10
C PRO A 128 -8.10 13.06 14.16
N LYS A 129 -7.87 11.77 14.39
CA LYS A 129 -6.87 11.28 15.34
C LYS A 129 -5.47 11.31 14.70
N THR A 130 -4.47 11.60 15.53
CA THR A 130 -3.07 11.42 15.14
C THR A 130 -2.77 9.94 15.13
N PHE A 131 -2.15 9.45 14.05
CA PHE A 131 -1.76 8.06 13.93
C PHE A 131 -0.51 7.78 14.75
N ILE A 132 0.57 8.51 14.49
CA ILE A 132 1.86 8.40 15.21
C ILE A 132 2.47 9.80 15.39
N ASN A 133 3.16 10.03 16.49
CA ASN A 133 4.13 11.13 16.59
C ASN A 133 5.55 10.62 16.36
N ILE A 134 6.33 11.42 15.62
CA ILE A 134 7.77 11.22 15.41
C ILE A 134 8.50 12.27 16.21
N ASP A 135 9.39 11.87 17.11
CA ASP A 135 10.26 12.78 17.82
C ASP A 135 11.66 12.80 17.19
N GLY A 136 11.96 13.86 16.45
CA GLY A 136 13.28 14.06 15.85
C GLY A 136 14.41 14.37 16.85
N ILE A 137 14.08 14.73 18.10
CA ILE A 137 15.07 15.00 19.15
C ILE A 137 15.50 13.69 19.80
N ALA A 138 14.52 12.87 20.20
CA ALA A 138 14.77 11.56 20.81
C ALA A 138 15.05 10.46 19.78
N GLY A 139 14.75 10.70 18.50
CA GLY A 139 14.85 9.71 17.43
C GLY A 139 13.80 8.60 17.50
N THR A 140 12.78 8.76 18.36
CA THR A 140 11.78 7.73 18.68
C THR A 140 10.48 7.89 17.89
N LEU A 141 9.74 6.80 17.81
CA LEU A 141 8.45 6.67 17.16
C LEU A 141 7.44 6.03 18.13
N GLU A 142 6.13 6.29 18.01
CA GLU A 142 5.16 5.50 18.77
C GLU A 142 4.94 4.11 18.15
N SER A 143 4.81 3.08 18.99
CA SER A 143 4.51 1.73 18.52
C SER A 143 3.07 1.65 18.01
N LYS A 144 2.89 1.40 16.71
CA LYS A 144 1.58 1.37 16.02
C LYS A 144 1.56 0.32 14.92
N CYS A 145 0.37 -0.02 14.44
CA CYS A 145 0.21 -0.89 13.28
C CYS A 145 -0.72 -0.27 12.25
N VAL A 146 -0.52 -0.64 10.99
CA VAL A 146 -1.44 -0.35 9.89
C VAL A 146 -1.48 -1.55 8.96
N ASN A 147 -2.67 -1.90 8.48
CA ASN A 147 -2.83 -2.90 7.44
C ASN A 147 -2.88 -2.18 6.08
N ILE A 148 -2.10 -2.64 5.12
CA ILE A 148 -2.17 -2.18 3.73
C ILE A 148 -2.63 -3.37 2.90
N SER A 149 -3.66 -3.17 2.09
CA SER A 149 -4.18 -4.19 1.19
C SER A 149 -4.27 -3.69 -0.24
N VAL A 150 -4.08 -4.59 -1.20
CA VAL A 150 -4.36 -4.39 -2.62
C VAL A 150 -5.20 -5.57 -3.08
N ASN A 151 -6.44 -5.32 -3.49
CA ASN A 151 -7.41 -6.36 -3.83
C ASN A 151 -7.55 -7.42 -2.72
N GLN A 152 -7.15 -8.66 -2.98
CA GLN A 152 -7.25 -9.79 -2.04
C GLN A 152 -6.02 -9.96 -1.13
N TYR A 153 -4.97 -9.19 -1.37
CA TYR A 153 -3.71 -9.31 -0.65
C TYR A 153 -3.60 -8.24 0.42
N SER A 154 -3.11 -8.60 1.60
CA SER A 154 -2.92 -7.67 2.71
C SER A 154 -1.68 -8.01 3.53
N GLU A 155 -0.99 -6.98 4.00
CA GLU A 155 0.14 -7.10 4.92
C GLU A 155 0.03 -6.06 6.05
N ILE A 156 0.46 -6.45 7.25
CA ILE A 156 0.44 -5.57 8.42
C ILE A 156 1.82 -4.97 8.61
N LEU A 157 1.91 -3.64 8.54
CA LEU A 157 3.10 -2.89 8.90
C LEU A 157 3.05 -2.58 10.39
N LYS A 158 4.15 -2.88 11.07
CA LYS A 158 4.38 -2.56 12.48
C LYS A 158 5.48 -1.51 12.58
N PHE A 159 5.12 -0.41 13.23
CA PHE A 159 6.01 0.65 13.64
C PHE A 159 6.49 0.34 15.05
N ASN A 160 7.81 0.32 15.28
CA ASN A 160 8.36 0.13 16.62
C ASN A 160 8.92 1.44 17.19
N GLN A 161 9.24 1.43 18.48
CA GLN A 161 9.69 2.63 19.19
C GLN A 161 11.04 3.20 18.74
N TYR A 162 11.83 2.36 18.06
CA TYR A 162 13.16 2.69 17.54
C TYR A 162 13.12 3.27 16.12
N GLY A 163 11.91 3.40 15.54
CA GLY A 163 11.71 3.94 14.20
C GLY A 163 11.77 2.91 13.08
N VAL A 164 11.85 1.61 13.38
CA VAL A 164 11.83 0.55 12.36
C VAL A 164 10.39 0.28 11.93
N VAL A 165 10.21 0.05 10.63
CA VAL A 165 8.93 -0.29 10.00
C VAL A 165 9.02 -1.68 9.34
N ASP A 166 8.46 -2.67 10.03
CA ASP A 166 8.53 -4.08 9.63
C ASP A 166 7.19 -4.59 9.12
N VAL A 167 7.22 -5.59 8.25
CA VAL A 167 6.01 -6.36 7.88
C VAL A 167 5.91 -7.53 8.85
N ILE A 168 4.75 -7.71 9.47
CA ILE A 168 4.52 -8.84 10.40
C ILE A 168 4.46 -10.14 9.59
N PRO A 169 5.26 -11.16 9.92
CA PRO A 169 5.16 -12.46 9.28
C PRO A 169 3.77 -13.09 9.45
N LYS A 170 3.23 -13.67 8.38
CA LYS A 170 1.88 -14.27 8.35
C LYS A 170 1.67 -15.38 9.39
N ASN A 171 2.75 -16.04 9.82
CA ASN A 171 2.73 -17.12 10.80
C ASN A 171 2.77 -16.65 12.28
N LYS A 172 2.75 -15.33 12.54
CA LYS A 172 2.75 -14.78 13.91
C LYS A 172 1.40 -14.18 14.26
N ILE A 173 0.89 -14.52 15.44
CA ILE A 173 -0.30 -13.87 16.01
C ILE A 173 0.03 -12.39 16.25
N SER A 174 -0.59 -11.50 15.47
CA SER A 174 -0.41 -10.07 15.65
C SER A 174 -1.29 -9.57 16.80
N ARG A 175 -0.70 -8.80 17.73
CA ARG A 175 -1.48 -8.02 18.73
C ARG A 175 -2.08 -6.74 18.14
N CYS A 176 -1.93 -6.52 16.83
CA CYS A 176 -2.43 -5.34 16.14
C CYS A 176 -3.95 -5.44 16.05
N ARG A 177 -4.66 -4.54 16.72
CA ARG A 177 -6.12 -4.41 16.61
C ARG A 177 -6.44 -3.42 15.49
N TYR A 178 -6.91 -3.92 14.35
CA TYR A 178 -7.55 -3.15 13.29
C TYR A 178 -9.07 -3.36 13.45
N ARG A 179 -9.76 -2.35 13.96
CA ARG A 179 -11.22 -2.30 14.05
C ARG A 179 -11.64 -0.88 13.71
#